data_AF-A0A353R9L9-F1
#
_entry.id   AF-A0A353R9L9-F1
#
_cell.length_a   1.000
_cell.length_b   1.000
_cell.length_c   1.000
_cell.angle_alpha   90.00
_cell.angle_beta   90.00
_cell.angle_gamma   90.00
#
_symmetry.space_group_name_H-M   'P 1'
#
loop_
_entity.id
_entity.type
_entity.pdbx_description
1 polymer ?
#
loop_
_entity_poly.entity_id
_entity_poly.type
_entity_poly.pdbx_seq_one_letter_code
_entity_poly.pdbx_strand_id
1 'polypeptide(L)'
;MDPGTIQPTDFMFTTEDLLTIERKGITLKDIETHLKFFSTGFPPLDIAGPAVPGKGIVQLDGQQQEELIKRYNEWNGSRIKFVPASGAASRMFKDLFEARDLLEKDRNAVLPDVLNNFFERLPEFAFYPILSGLKEFDPKDRYGILSLILERNGLNYASMPKGMIPFHKSSEGPRTPFEEHLVEAALTSAQPEGTVKLHFTVSEEHLDLFIGLWQKVQKEYEELFQTTFIISFSTQSPSTDTLAADMDNRPFRDQGGSLVFRP
;
A
#
# COMPACT_ATOMS: atom_id res chain seq x y z
N MET A 1 6.28 38.47 -5.23
CA MET A 1 5.20 38.71 -6.21
C MET A 1 4.11 37.73 -5.84
N ASP A 2 2.95 38.23 -5.46
CA ASP A 2 1.78 37.40 -5.18
C ASP A 2 1.39 36.70 -6.49
N PRO A 3 1.56 35.37 -6.63
CA PRO A 3 1.13 34.66 -7.82
C PRO A 3 -0.39 34.66 -7.74
N GLY A 4 -1.01 35.70 -8.31
CA GLY A 4 -2.43 36.02 -8.15
C GLY A 4 -3.26 34.74 -8.09
N THR A 5 -4.01 34.58 -7.01
CA THR A 5 -4.90 33.44 -6.78
C THR A 5 -5.75 33.19 -8.02
N ILE A 6 -5.40 32.16 -8.80
CA ILE A 6 -6.18 31.70 -9.93
C ILE A 6 -7.40 31.01 -9.35
N GLN A 7 -8.58 31.58 -9.56
CA GLN A 7 -9.84 31.01 -9.15
C GLN A 7 -10.28 29.99 -10.21
N PRO A 8 -10.95 28.88 -9.88
CA PRO A 8 -11.55 27.97 -10.84
C PRO A 8 -12.63 28.65 -11.67
N THR A 9 -13.18 29.78 -11.23
CA THR A 9 -14.01 30.63 -12.09
C THR A 9 -13.24 31.24 -13.26
N ASP A 10 -11.91 31.31 -13.17
CA ASP A 10 -11.02 31.72 -14.27
C ASP A 10 -10.83 30.60 -15.30
N PHE A 11 -11.23 29.37 -14.96
CA PHE A 11 -11.24 28.21 -15.86
C PHE A 11 -12.67 27.88 -16.28
N MET A 12 -12.87 27.76 -17.60
CA MET A 12 -14.17 27.36 -18.12
C MET A 12 -14.34 25.84 -17.96
N PHE A 13 -15.00 25.42 -16.89
CA PHE A 13 -15.44 24.02 -16.72
C PHE A 13 -16.65 23.74 -17.63
N THR A 14 -16.61 22.60 -18.29
CA THR A 14 -17.73 22.08 -19.06
C THR A 14 -18.78 21.49 -18.12
N THR A 15 -19.99 21.24 -18.64
CA THR A 15 -21.03 20.53 -17.88
C THR A 15 -20.56 19.13 -17.43
N GLU A 16 -19.79 18.44 -18.27
CA GLU A 16 -19.25 17.11 -17.96
C GLU A 16 -18.21 17.17 -16.82
N ASP A 17 -17.42 18.24 -16.76
CA ASP A 17 -16.48 18.46 -15.66
C ASP A 17 -17.22 18.63 -14.33
N LEU A 18 -18.26 19.47 -14.31
CA LEU A 18 -19.06 19.72 -13.11
C LEU A 18 -19.74 18.44 -12.61
N LEU A 19 -20.27 17.62 -13.52
CA LEU A 19 -20.84 16.31 -13.19
C LEU A 19 -19.77 15.35 -12.64
N THR A 20 -18.56 15.37 -13.19
CA THR A 20 -17.45 14.54 -12.71
C THR A 20 -17.00 14.95 -11.31
N ILE A 21 -16.90 16.25 -11.06
CA ILE A 21 -16.55 16.85 -9.77
C ILE A 21 -17.60 16.47 -8.71
N GLU A 22 -18.89 16.65 -9.03
CA GLU A 22 -20.00 16.29 -8.15
C GLU A 22 -20.04 14.79 -7.86
N ARG A 23 -19.89 13.94 -8.88
CA ARG A 23 -19.86 12.47 -8.72
C ARG A 23 -18.73 12.00 -7.83
N LYS A 24 -17.59 12.71 -7.83
CA LYS A 24 -16.47 12.44 -6.91
C LYS A 24 -16.73 12.96 -5.50
N GLY A 25 -17.74 13.81 -5.29
CA GLY A 25 -17.98 14.47 -4.00
C GLY A 25 -16.97 15.58 -3.71
N ILE A 26 -16.35 16.14 -4.75
CA ILE A 26 -15.41 17.26 -4.67
C ILE A 26 -16.20 18.54 -4.95
N THR A 27 -15.84 19.65 -4.31
CA THR A 27 -16.43 20.97 -4.60
C THR A 27 -15.48 21.83 -5.44
N LEU A 28 -16.01 22.84 -6.12
CA LEU A 28 -15.16 23.83 -6.82
C LEU A 28 -14.19 24.54 -5.86
N LYS A 29 -14.57 24.68 -4.59
CA LYS A 29 -13.71 25.24 -3.53
C LYS A 29 -12.55 24.31 -3.15
N ASP A 30 -12.75 23.00 -3.24
CA ASP A 30 -11.65 22.05 -3.05
C ASP A 30 -10.65 22.16 -4.21
N ILE A 31 -11.16 22.34 -5.44
CA ILE A 31 -10.33 22.63 -6.61
C ILE A 31 -9.55 23.94 -6.47
N GLU A 32 -10.18 25.02 -5.98
CA GLU A 32 -9.49 26.29 -5.61
C GLU A 32 -8.29 26.01 -4.73
N THR A 33 -8.53 25.20 -3.70
CA THR A 33 -7.57 24.90 -2.67
C THR A 33 -6.42 24.07 -3.23
N HIS A 34 -6.70 23.08 -4.08
CA HIS A 34 -5.68 22.28 -4.77
C HIS A 34 -4.76 23.16 -5.62
N LEU A 35 -5.33 24.00 -6.50
CA LEU A 35 -4.57 24.87 -7.40
C LEU A 35 -3.79 25.94 -6.63
N LYS A 36 -4.34 26.44 -5.52
CA LYS A 36 -3.63 27.32 -4.62
C LYS A 36 -2.41 26.62 -4.02
N PHE A 37 -2.54 25.39 -3.53
CA PHE A 37 -1.40 24.66 -2.97
C PHE A 37 -0.30 24.38 -3.99
N PHE A 38 -0.63 24.13 -5.26
CA PHE A 38 0.38 23.99 -6.31
C PHE A 38 1.14 25.29 -6.59
N SER A 39 0.47 26.44 -6.54
CA SER A 39 1.09 27.75 -6.78
C SER A 39 1.86 28.29 -5.58
N THR A 40 1.32 28.17 -4.36
CA THR A 40 1.93 28.70 -3.15
C THR A 40 2.90 27.72 -2.48
N GLY A 41 2.86 26.46 -2.89
CA GLY A 41 3.49 25.36 -2.17
C GLY A 41 2.80 25.07 -0.84
N PHE A 42 3.32 24.06 -0.13
CA PHE A 42 2.95 23.79 1.25
C PHE A 42 3.91 24.53 2.18
N PRO A 43 3.41 25.11 3.29
CA PRO A 43 4.29 25.69 4.29
C PRO A 43 5.24 24.60 4.80
N PRO A 44 6.54 24.91 4.97
CA PRO A 44 7.47 23.95 5.55
C PRO A 44 7.01 23.56 6.95
N LEU A 45 7.15 22.29 7.29
CA LEU A 45 6.93 21.81 8.66
C LEU A 45 7.95 22.48 9.59
N ASP A 46 7.48 22.98 10.73
CA ASP A 46 8.36 23.43 11.80
C ASP A 46 8.95 22.20 12.51
N ILE A 47 10.15 21.79 12.09
CA ILE A 47 10.82 20.60 12.61
C ILE A 47 11.49 20.96 13.94
N ALA A 48 10.83 20.63 15.05
CA ALA A 48 11.35 20.86 16.40
C ALA A 48 12.62 20.03 16.73
N GLY A 49 12.85 18.93 16.01
CA GLY A 49 13.99 18.02 16.22
C GLY A 49 13.60 16.55 16.01
N PRO A 50 14.55 15.60 16.16
CA PRO A 50 14.27 14.18 16.02
C PRO A 50 13.38 13.67 17.17
N ALA A 51 12.54 12.68 16.86
CA ALA A 51 11.82 11.93 17.88
C ALA A 51 12.81 11.05 18.68
N VAL A 52 12.94 11.32 19.98
CA VAL A 52 13.81 10.57 20.90
C VAL A 52 13.05 10.32 22.22
N PRO A 53 13.50 9.39 23.10
CA PRO A 53 12.89 9.22 24.41
C PRO A 53 12.76 10.57 25.15
N GLY A 54 11.54 10.90 25.57
CA GLY A 54 11.23 12.18 26.23
C GLY A 54 10.99 13.37 25.27
N LYS A 55 11.22 13.20 23.96
CA LYS A 55 10.87 14.17 22.91
C LYS A 55 10.14 13.46 21.77
N GLY A 56 8.84 13.25 21.92
CA GLY A 56 8.00 12.60 20.91
C GLY A 56 7.95 11.07 20.99
N ILE A 57 8.87 10.42 21.71
CA ILE A 57 8.78 8.98 22.04
C ILE A 57 8.52 8.82 23.54
N VAL A 58 7.39 8.20 23.87
CA VAL A 58 7.06 7.79 25.24
C VAL A 58 7.73 6.46 25.52
N GLN A 59 8.55 6.40 26.58
CA GLN A 59 9.19 5.17 27.04
C GLN A 59 8.49 4.70 28.31
N LEU A 60 7.93 3.50 28.24
CA LEU A 60 7.20 2.88 29.35
C LEU A 60 8.15 2.01 30.17
N ASP A 61 8.17 2.20 31.49
CA ASP A 61 8.82 1.27 32.40
C ASP A 61 8.00 -0.02 32.58
N GLY A 62 8.57 -1.00 33.29
CA GLY A 62 7.92 -2.30 33.48
C GLY A 62 6.57 -2.21 34.21
N GLN A 63 6.45 -1.32 35.20
CA GLN A 63 5.21 -1.15 35.95
C GLN A 63 4.13 -0.52 35.07
N GLN A 64 4.48 0.49 34.28
CA GLN A 64 3.58 1.14 33.33
C GLN A 64 3.11 0.17 32.24
N GLN A 65 3.99 -0.71 31.75
CA GLN A 65 3.63 -1.75 30.78
C GLN A 65 2.60 -2.73 31.38
N GLU A 66 2.85 -3.25 32.59
CA GLU A 66 1.93 -4.16 33.28
C GLU A 66 0.56 -3.51 33.51
N GLU A 67 0.54 -2.24 33.94
CA GLU A 67 -0.71 -1.49 34.16
C GLU A 67 -1.50 -1.31 32.85
N LEU A 68 -0.83 -0.95 31.75
CA LEU A 68 -1.48 -0.79 30.46
C LEU A 68 -1.96 -2.11 29.86
N ILE A 69 -1.20 -3.20 30.01
CA ILE A 69 -1.61 -4.55 29.60
C ILE A 69 -2.85 -4.97 30.40
N LYS A 70 -2.85 -4.77 31.72
CA LYS A 70 -4.00 -5.07 32.57
C LYS A 70 -5.23 -4.27 32.12
N ARG A 71 -5.08 -2.97 31.91
CA ARG A 71 -6.15 -2.09 31.42
C ARG A 71 -6.68 -2.54 30.06
N TYR A 72 -5.80 -2.95 29.14
CA TYR A 72 -6.20 -3.49 27.85
C TYR A 72 -6.98 -4.81 28.00
N ASN A 73 -6.53 -5.70 28.88
CA ASN A 73 -7.20 -6.99 29.13
C ASN A 73 -8.57 -6.83 29.80
N GLU A 74 -8.71 -5.88 30.72
CA GLU A 74 -9.98 -5.56 31.41
C GLU A 74 -10.99 -4.83 30.51
N TRP A 75 -10.57 -4.31 29.34
CA TRP A 75 -11.46 -3.66 28.40
C TRP A 75 -12.52 -4.63 27.85
N ASN A 76 -13.78 -4.32 28.11
CA ASN A 76 -14.94 -5.12 27.69
C ASN A 76 -15.68 -4.57 26.46
N GLY A 77 -15.18 -3.49 25.85
CA GLY A 77 -15.73 -2.94 24.62
C GLY A 77 -15.28 -3.72 23.38
N SER A 78 -15.85 -3.36 22.22
CA SER A 78 -15.42 -3.95 20.95
C SER A 78 -14.00 -3.52 20.59
N ARG A 79 -13.18 -4.48 20.16
CA ARG A 79 -11.84 -4.23 19.59
C ARG A 79 -11.89 -4.44 18.09
N ILE A 80 -11.18 -3.63 17.34
CA ILE A 80 -11.00 -3.80 15.89
C ILE A 80 -9.60 -3.36 15.51
N LYS A 81 -8.92 -4.19 14.71
CA LYS A 81 -7.64 -3.84 14.13
C LYS A 81 -7.87 -3.18 12.77
N PHE A 82 -7.44 -1.94 12.66
CA PHE A 82 -7.50 -1.19 11.41
C PHE A 82 -6.15 -1.30 10.69
N VAL A 83 -6.18 -1.73 9.42
CA VAL A 83 -4.99 -2.04 8.64
C VAL A 83 -5.00 -1.27 7.31
N PRO A 84 -4.07 -0.32 7.11
CA PRO A 84 -3.90 0.33 5.82
C PRO A 84 -3.16 -0.58 4.84
N ALA A 85 -3.89 -1.13 3.85
CA ALA A 85 -3.40 -2.12 2.90
C ALA A 85 -3.49 -1.69 1.42
N SER A 86 -3.73 -0.40 1.14
CA SER A 86 -3.90 0.16 -0.22
C SER A 86 -2.58 0.43 -0.96
N GLY A 87 -1.43 0.26 -0.31
CA GLY A 87 -0.13 0.59 -0.89
C GLY A 87 0.28 -0.32 -2.05
N ALA A 88 0.43 0.26 -3.24
CA ALA A 88 1.05 -0.41 -4.39
C ALA A 88 2.53 -0.75 -4.13
N ALA A 89 2.98 -1.88 -4.64
CA ALA A 89 4.37 -2.34 -4.50
C ALA A 89 5.34 -1.68 -5.50
N SER A 90 4.88 -0.83 -6.42
CA SER A 90 5.68 -0.33 -7.55
C SER A 90 7.04 0.27 -7.16
N ARG A 91 7.10 1.13 -6.12
CA ARG A 91 8.37 1.68 -5.63
C ARG A 91 9.31 0.64 -5.03
N MET A 92 8.77 -0.46 -4.48
CA MET A 92 9.55 -1.56 -3.89
C MET A 92 10.39 -2.29 -4.95
N PHE A 93 9.93 -2.29 -6.20
CA PHE A 93 10.56 -3.01 -7.30
C PHE A 93 11.34 -2.11 -8.27
N LYS A 94 11.53 -0.83 -7.94
CA LYS A 94 12.19 0.13 -8.83
C LYS A 94 13.56 -0.37 -9.31
N ASP A 95 14.40 -0.80 -8.37
CA ASP A 95 15.76 -1.29 -8.70
C ASP A 95 15.72 -2.56 -9.57
N LEU A 96 14.70 -3.42 -9.38
CA LEU A 96 14.52 -4.62 -10.20
C LEU A 96 14.09 -4.28 -11.63
N PHE A 97 13.24 -3.26 -11.82
CA PHE A 97 12.87 -2.76 -13.13
C PHE A 97 14.08 -2.18 -13.88
N GLU A 98 14.84 -1.30 -13.21
CA GLU A 98 16.06 -0.73 -13.78
C GLU A 98 17.06 -1.82 -14.18
N ALA A 99 17.24 -2.84 -13.32
CA ALA A 99 18.08 -4.00 -13.63
C ALA A 99 17.60 -4.78 -14.84
N ARG A 100 16.29 -5.02 -14.94
CA ARG A 100 15.69 -5.77 -16.04
C ARG A 100 15.89 -5.04 -17.36
N ASP A 101 15.67 -3.74 -17.40
CA ASP A 101 15.83 -2.91 -18.61
C ASP A 101 17.29 -2.83 -19.07
N LEU A 102 18.25 -2.88 -18.14
CA LEU A 102 19.67 -3.02 -18.47
C LEU A 102 19.96 -4.39 -19.09
N LEU A 103 19.48 -5.46 -18.45
CA LEU A 103 19.67 -6.82 -18.92
C LEU A 103 18.95 -7.11 -20.25
N GLU A 104 17.86 -6.40 -20.54
CA GLU A 104 17.16 -6.42 -21.83
C GLU A 104 18.08 -6.01 -22.98
N LYS A 105 18.87 -4.96 -22.77
CA LYS A 105 19.81 -4.43 -23.77
C LYS A 105 21.08 -5.25 -23.87
N ASP A 106 21.59 -5.72 -22.73
CA ASP A 106 22.77 -6.58 -22.65
C ASP A 106 22.62 -7.59 -21.50
N ARG A 107 22.47 -8.87 -21.86
CA ARG A 107 22.32 -9.98 -20.90
C ARG A 107 23.52 -10.12 -19.95
N ASN A 108 24.68 -9.55 -20.29
CA ASN A 108 25.89 -9.56 -19.48
C ASN A 108 26.18 -8.22 -18.79
N ALA A 109 25.22 -7.29 -18.78
CA ALA A 109 25.37 -5.98 -18.15
C ALA A 109 25.82 -6.11 -16.68
N VAL A 110 26.76 -5.25 -16.28
CA VAL A 110 27.20 -5.15 -14.89
C VAL A 110 26.09 -4.48 -14.07
N LEU A 111 25.62 -5.18 -13.04
CA LEU A 111 24.58 -4.68 -12.14
C LEU A 111 25.20 -4.09 -10.86
N PRO A 112 24.54 -3.10 -10.23
CA PRO A 112 24.86 -2.63 -8.88
C PRO A 112 24.99 -3.76 -7.85
N ASP A 113 25.83 -3.57 -6.83
CA ASP A 113 26.08 -4.58 -5.78
C ASP A 113 24.82 -5.02 -5.04
N VAL A 114 23.87 -4.10 -4.82
CA VAL A 114 22.58 -4.41 -4.19
C VAL A 114 21.81 -5.47 -4.99
N LEU A 115 21.87 -5.42 -6.32
CA LEU A 115 21.19 -6.39 -7.20
C LEU A 115 21.94 -7.70 -7.27
N ASN A 116 23.28 -7.67 -7.26
CA ASN A 116 24.07 -8.89 -7.14
C ASN A 116 23.75 -9.63 -5.84
N ASN A 117 23.64 -8.89 -4.71
CA ASN A 117 23.23 -9.46 -3.43
C ASN A 117 21.79 -10.00 -3.46
N PHE A 118 20.87 -9.31 -4.15
CA PHE A 118 19.51 -9.80 -4.35
C PHE A 118 19.50 -11.18 -5.04
N PHE A 119 20.25 -11.37 -6.14
CA PHE A 119 20.30 -12.66 -6.82
C PHE A 119 20.97 -13.76 -5.97
N GLU A 120 22.04 -13.42 -5.25
CA GLU A 120 22.72 -14.36 -4.34
C GLU A 120 21.79 -14.85 -3.23
N ARG A 121 21.01 -13.94 -2.65
CA ARG A 121 20.07 -14.21 -1.57
C ARG A 121 18.66 -14.53 -2.05
N LEU A 122 18.44 -14.68 -3.36
CA LEU A 122 17.13 -14.98 -3.93
C LEU A 122 16.46 -16.20 -3.27
N PRO A 123 17.18 -17.30 -2.96
CA PRO A 123 16.60 -18.45 -2.25
C PRO A 123 16.07 -18.13 -0.84
N GLU A 124 16.51 -17.04 -0.23
CA GLU A 124 16.10 -16.61 1.10
C GLU A 124 14.73 -15.92 1.12
N PHE A 125 14.22 -15.43 -0.01
CA PHE A 125 12.91 -14.78 -0.07
C PHE A 125 11.76 -15.75 0.16
N ALA A 126 10.70 -15.30 0.82
CA ALA A 126 9.52 -16.12 1.10
C ALA A 126 8.83 -16.62 -0.18
N PHE A 127 8.79 -15.79 -1.23
CA PHE A 127 8.21 -16.17 -2.51
C PHE A 127 9.08 -17.10 -3.36
N TYR A 128 10.33 -17.38 -2.96
CA TYR A 128 11.26 -18.18 -3.78
C TYR A 128 10.71 -19.56 -4.17
N PRO A 129 10.09 -20.36 -3.26
CA PRO A 129 9.54 -21.65 -3.64
C PRO A 129 8.48 -21.55 -4.76
N ILE A 130 7.70 -20.47 -4.76
CA ILE A 130 6.70 -20.18 -5.80
C ILE A 130 7.40 -19.84 -7.10
N LEU A 131 8.39 -18.95 -7.06
CA LEU A 131 9.20 -18.53 -8.21
C LEU A 131 9.91 -19.72 -8.87
N SER A 132 10.62 -20.53 -8.06
CA SER A 132 11.39 -21.68 -8.55
C SER A 132 10.52 -22.83 -9.06
N GLY A 133 9.23 -22.84 -8.70
CA GLY A 133 8.25 -23.80 -9.19
C GLY A 133 7.67 -23.46 -10.56
N LEU A 134 7.94 -22.25 -11.10
CA LEU A 134 7.51 -21.87 -12.43
C LEU A 134 8.31 -22.64 -13.49
N LYS A 135 7.63 -23.08 -14.55
CA LYS A 135 8.23 -23.91 -15.60
C LYS A 135 9.35 -23.19 -16.35
N GLU A 136 9.22 -21.87 -16.47
CA GLU A 136 10.13 -20.97 -17.18
C GLU A 136 11.32 -20.51 -16.31
N PHE A 137 11.39 -20.91 -15.05
CA PHE A 137 12.46 -20.50 -14.14
C PHE A 137 13.80 -21.15 -14.52
N ASP A 138 14.80 -20.31 -14.83
CA ASP A 138 16.21 -20.70 -14.95
C ASP A 138 17.05 -19.86 -13.97
N PRO A 139 17.72 -20.49 -12.96
CA PRO A 139 18.54 -19.76 -11.99
C PRO A 139 19.74 -19.03 -12.64
N LYS A 140 20.10 -19.33 -13.89
CA LYS A 140 21.17 -18.65 -14.63
C LYS A 140 20.66 -17.46 -15.46
N ASP A 141 19.36 -17.41 -15.77
CA ASP A 141 18.77 -16.34 -16.56
C ASP A 141 18.30 -15.19 -15.64
N ARG A 142 19.22 -14.28 -15.32
CA ARG A 142 18.93 -13.11 -14.48
C ARG A 142 17.80 -12.25 -15.04
N TYR A 143 17.71 -12.11 -16.37
CA TYR A 143 16.63 -11.36 -17.00
C TYR A 143 15.29 -12.09 -16.82
N GLY A 144 15.27 -13.39 -17.14
CA GLY A 144 14.09 -14.24 -16.99
C GLY A 144 13.56 -14.25 -15.56
N ILE A 145 14.43 -14.34 -14.56
CA ILE A 145 14.06 -14.25 -13.14
C ILE A 145 13.35 -12.93 -12.83
N LEU A 146 13.90 -11.79 -13.27
CA LEU A 146 13.27 -10.48 -13.03
C LEU A 146 11.93 -10.35 -13.76
N SER A 147 11.84 -10.82 -15.00
CA SER A 147 10.57 -10.86 -15.73
C SER A 147 9.53 -11.71 -15.01
N LEU A 148 9.88 -12.92 -14.55
CA LEU A 148 8.98 -13.78 -13.79
C LEU A 148 8.53 -13.15 -12.46
N ILE A 149 9.36 -12.35 -11.79
CA ILE A 149 8.94 -11.67 -10.56
C ILE A 149 7.98 -10.51 -10.88
N LEU A 150 8.30 -9.71 -11.88
CA LEU A 150 7.66 -8.42 -12.10
C LEU A 150 6.40 -8.49 -12.97
N GLU A 151 6.34 -9.42 -13.92
CA GLU A 151 5.36 -9.41 -15.01
C GLU A 151 4.26 -10.47 -14.87
N ARG A 152 3.19 -10.27 -15.64
CA ARG A 152 1.98 -11.12 -15.66
C ARG A 152 2.21 -12.56 -16.11
N ASN A 153 3.30 -12.83 -16.83
CA ASN A 153 3.69 -14.18 -17.25
C ASN A 153 4.34 -14.98 -16.10
N GLY A 154 4.64 -14.35 -14.96
CA GLY A 154 5.07 -15.02 -13.74
C GLY A 154 4.21 -14.63 -12.54
N LEU A 155 4.85 -14.10 -11.50
CA LEU A 155 4.26 -13.75 -10.22
C LEU A 155 3.50 -12.41 -10.23
N ASN A 156 3.78 -11.55 -11.23
CA ASN A 156 3.12 -10.26 -11.42
C ASN A 156 3.24 -9.30 -10.22
N TYR A 157 4.30 -9.40 -9.41
CA TYR A 157 4.37 -8.66 -8.15
C TYR A 157 4.47 -7.14 -8.32
N ALA A 158 4.92 -6.65 -9.47
CA ALA A 158 4.97 -5.21 -9.72
C ALA A 158 3.59 -4.55 -9.76
N SER A 159 2.54 -5.31 -10.14
CA SER A 159 1.17 -4.83 -10.19
C SER A 159 0.32 -5.31 -9.00
N MET A 160 0.92 -6.01 -8.03
CA MET A 160 0.20 -6.49 -6.86
C MET A 160 0.29 -5.46 -5.72
N PRO A 161 -0.74 -5.34 -4.87
CA PRO A 161 -0.62 -4.61 -3.62
C PRO A 161 0.37 -5.33 -2.70
N LYS A 162 1.11 -4.58 -1.89
CA LYS A 162 2.12 -5.15 -0.97
C LYS A 162 1.53 -6.23 -0.06
N GLY A 163 0.27 -6.05 0.33
CA GLY A 163 -0.47 -6.98 1.18
C GLY A 163 -0.63 -8.39 0.61
N MET A 164 -0.39 -8.60 -0.69
CA MET A 164 -0.50 -9.91 -1.36
C MET A 164 0.86 -10.55 -1.67
N ILE A 165 1.97 -9.88 -1.38
CA ILE A 165 3.31 -10.38 -1.74
C ILE A 165 3.86 -11.18 -0.56
N PRO A 166 4.15 -12.49 -0.71
CA PRO A 166 4.70 -13.28 0.37
C PRO A 166 6.04 -12.72 0.84
N PHE A 167 6.16 -12.47 2.14
CA PHE A 167 7.34 -11.81 2.74
C PHE A 167 7.86 -12.57 3.96
N HIS A 168 7.01 -13.34 4.64
CA HIS A 168 7.40 -14.08 5.83
C HIS A 168 7.45 -15.58 5.52
N LYS A 169 8.60 -16.21 5.81
CA LYS A 169 8.73 -17.68 5.79
C LYS A 169 8.27 -18.22 7.13
N SER A 170 7.10 -18.84 7.16
CA SER A 170 6.63 -19.60 8.33
C SER A 170 6.90 -21.09 8.14
N SER A 171 6.76 -21.87 9.22
CA SER A 171 6.83 -23.34 9.17
C SER A 171 5.74 -23.97 8.30
N GLU A 172 4.61 -23.27 8.11
CA GLU A 172 3.45 -23.72 7.34
C GLU A 172 3.53 -23.29 5.87
N GLY A 173 4.46 -22.39 5.54
CA GLY A 173 4.64 -21.88 4.19
C GLY A 173 4.89 -20.37 4.15
N PRO A 174 5.01 -19.80 2.94
CA PRO A 174 5.20 -18.37 2.77
C PRO A 174 3.88 -17.63 3.01
N ARG A 175 3.93 -16.61 3.87
CA ARG A 175 2.77 -15.76 4.22
C ARG A 175 2.89 -14.36 3.69
N THR A 176 1.76 -13.80 3.32
CA THR A 176 1.58 -12.41 2.90
C THR A 176 1.39 -11.47 4.11
N PRO A 177 1.58 -10.15 3.96
CA PRO A 177 1.27 -9.20 5.04
C PRO A 177 -0.20 -9.22 5.46
N PHE A 178 -1.12 -9.53 4.52
CA PHE A 178 -2.52 -9.72 4.87
C PHE A 178 -2.71 -10.82 5.91
N GLU A 179 -2.10 -11.99 5.66
CA GLU A 179 -2.16 -13.14 6.57
C GLU A 179 -1.48 -12.88 7.92
N GLU A 180 -0.32 -12.23 7.91
CA GLU A 180 0.37 -11.86 9.16
C GLU A 180 -0.45 -10.90 10.02
N HIS A 181 -1.26 -10.03 9.40
CA HIS A 181 -2.19 -9.22 10.16
C HIS A 181 -3.32 -10.03 10.80
N LEU A 182 -3.74 -11.16 10.21
CA LEU A 182 -4.69 -12.10 10.83
C LEU A 182 -4.06 -12.76 12.05
N VAL A 183 -2.83 -13.25 11.92
CA VAL A 183 -2.05 -13.87 13.00
C VAL A 183 -1.89 -12.89 14.16
N GLU A 184 -1.38 -11.70 13.89
CA GLU A 184 -1.18 -10.68 14.92
C GLU A 184 -2.52 -10.28 15.57
N ALA A 185 -3.60 -10.15 14.80
CA ALA A 185 -4.92 -9.82 15.35
C ALA A 185 -5.49 -10.94 16.23
N ALA A 186 -5.33 -12.21 15.85
CA ALA A 186 -5.75 -13.35 16.66
C ALA A 186 -5.00 -13.39 18.00
N LEU A 187 -3.70 -13.11 17.99
CA LEU A 187 -2.87 -13.14 19.19
C LEU A 187 -3.08 -11.95 20.13
N THR A 188 -3.50 -10.79 19.60
CA THR A 188 -3.51 -9.54 20.38
C THR A 188 -4.90 -8.94 20.60
N SER A 189 -5.87 -9.25 19.75
CA SER A 189 -7.17 -8.55 19.70
C SER A 189 -8.39 -9.48 19.72
N ALA A 190 -8.17 -10.78 20.00
CA ALA A 190 -9.26 -11.72 20.20
C ALA A 190 -10.16 -11.25 21.36
N GLN A 191 -11.45 -11.25 21.08
CA GLN A 191 -12.48 -10.88 22.03
C GLN A 191 -12.78 -12.05 22.97
N PRO A 192 -13.30 -11.81 24.19
CA PRO A 192 -13.63 -12.88 25.14
C PRO A 192 -14.56 -13.96 24.57
N GLU A 193 -15.46 -13.58 23.66
CA GLU A 193 -16.38 -14.48 22.96
C GLU A 193 -15.75 -15.28 21.79
N GLY A 194 -14.45 -15.11 21.54
CA GLY A 194 -13.73 -15.85 20.50
C GLY A 194 -13.80 -15.24 19.10
N THR A 195 -14.20 -13.97 18.95
CA THR A 195 -14.19 -13.25 17.67
C THR A 195 -12.97 -12.33 17.52
N VAL A 196 -12.47 -12.18 16.30
CA VAL A 196 -11.38 -11.25 15.96
C VAL A 196 -11.85 -10.34 14.83
N LYS A 197 -11.79 -9.01 15.02
CA LYS A 197 -12.30 -8.05 14.05
C LYS A 197 -11.15 -7.32 13.36
N LEU A 198 -11.16 -7.32 12.03
CA LEU A 198 -10.24 -6.54 11.21
C LEU A 198 -10.98 -5.68 10.21
N HIS A 199 -10.41 -4.51 9.95
CA HIS A 199 -10.82 -3.64 8.86
C HIS A 199 -9.62 -3.25 8.02
N PHE A 200 -9.67 -3.56 6.72
CA PHE A 200 -8.61 -3.22 5.79
C PHE A 200 -9.06 -2.07 4.89
N THR A 201 -8.21 -1.05 4.72
CA THR A 201 -8.38 -0.10 3.62
C THR A 201 -7.55 -0.56 2.43
N VAL A 202 -8.20 -0.78 1.29
CA VAL A 202 -7.56 -1.28 0.06
C VAL A 202 -7.85 -0.32 -1.10
N SER A 203 -7.11 -0.41 -2.20
CA SER A 203 -7.50 0.30 -3.42
C SER A 203 -8.65 -0.45 -4.11
N GLU A 204 -9.50 0.29 -4.85
CA GLU A 204 -10.65 -0.28 -5.55
C GLU A 204 -10.24 -1.39 -6.52
N GLU A 205 -9.18 -1.17 -7.29
CA GLU A 205 -8.60 -2.14 -8.23
C GLU A 205 -8.11 -3.45 -7.59
N HIS A 206 -7.83 -3.44 -6.27
CA HIS A 206 -7.27 -4.60 -5.56
C HIS A 206 -8.25 -5.26 -4.60
N LEU A 207 -9.46 -4.71 -4.42
CA LEU A 207 -10.44 -5.22 -3.47
C LEU A 207 -10.74 -6.71 -3.68
N ASP A 208 -10.99 -7.11 -4.92
CA ASP A 208 -11.29 -8.51 -5.27
C ASP A 208 -10.13 -9.46 -4.97
N LEU A 209 -8.87 -9.00 -5.08
CA LEU A 209 -7.70 -9.80 -4.73
C LEU A 209 -7.67 -10.12 -3.24
N PHE A 210 -7.96 -9.13 -2.39
CA PHE A 210 -8.01 -9.32 -0.93
C PHE A 210 -9.18 -10.21 -0.51
N ILE A 211 -10.36 -10.01 -1.08
CA ILE A 211 -11.53 -10.88 -0.83
C ILE A 211 -11.21 -12.31 -1.25
N GLY A 212 -10.62 -12.48 -2.43
CA GLY A 212 -10.22 -13.79 -2.94
C GLY A 212 -9.15 -14.47 -2.09
N LEU A 213 -8.17 -13.74 -1.56
CA LEU A 213 -7.20 -14.30 -0.62
C LEU A 213 -7.87 -14.70 0.68
N TRP A 214 -8.71 -13.84 1.25
CA TRP A 214 -9.45 -14.14 2.48
C TRP A 214 -10.23 -15.44 2.37
N GLN A 215 -11.01 -15.61 1.29
CA GLN A 215 -11.79 -16.82 1.06
C GLN A 215 -10.95 -18.10 1.00
N LYS A 216 -9.70 -18.00 0.52
CA LYS A 216 -8.78 -19.13 0.44
C LYS A 216 -8.22 -19.52 1.81
N VAL A 217 -7.88 -18.52 2.63
CA VAL A 217 -7.13 -18.74 3.88
C VAL A 217 -8.01 -18.77 5.13
N GLN A 218 -9.27 -18.33 5.03
CA GLN A 218 -10.18 -18.20 6.17
C GLN A 218 -10.22 -19.45 7.05
N LYS A 219 -10.53 -20.60 6.44
CA LYS A 219 -10.73 -21.85 7.18
C LYS A 219 -9.46 -22.24 7.94
N GLU A 220 -8.31 -22.13 7.29
CA GLU A 220 -7.01 -22.47 7.88
C GLU A 220 -6.73 -21.62 9.13
N TYR A 221 -6.90 -20.31 9.05
CA TYR A 221 -6.62 -19.41 10.17
C TYR A 221 -7.67 -19.49 11.29
N GLU A 222 -8.95 -19.70 10.96
CA GLU A 222 -10.01 -19.93 11.97
C GLU A 222 -9.76 -21.23 12.76
N GLU A 223 -9.36 -22.30 12.08
CA GLU A 223 -9.01 -23.57 12.72
C GLU A 223 -7.71 -23.44 13.54
N LEU A 224 -6.69 -22.76 13.01
CA LEU A 224 -5.41 -22.58 13.69
C LEU A 224 -5.56 -21.82 15.01
N PHE A 225 -6.36 -20.76 15.03
CA PHE A 225 -6.52 -19.89 16.19
C PHE A 225 -7.77 -20.16 17.03
N GLN A 226 -8.62 -21.11 16.61
CA GLN A 226 -9.90 -21.43 17.26
C GLN A 226 -10.76 -20.16 17.45
N THR A 227 -10.82 -19.32 16.42
CA THR A 227 -11.48 -18.01 16.44
C THR A 227 -12.36 -17.84 15.21
N THR A 228 -13.34 -16.94 15.28
CA THR A 228 -14.10 -16.47 14.12
C THR A 228 -13.63 -15.09 13.71
N PHE A 229 -13.17 -14.94 12.48
CA PHE A 229 -12.74 -13.64 11.97
C PHE A 229 -13.92 -12.87 11.36
N ILE A 230 -14.02 -11.60 11.72
CA ILE A 230 -14.94 -10.64 11.12
C ILE A 230 -14.09 -9.62 10.37
N ILE A 231 -13.97 -9.82 9.05
CA ILE A 231 -13.17 -8.96 8.18
C ILE A 231 -14.09 -8.05 7.37
N SER A 232 -13.71 -6.78 7.31
CA SER A 232 -14.35 -5.79 6.46
C SER A 232 -13.31 -5.03 5.64
N PHE A 233 -13.74 -4.50 4.51
CA PHE A 233 -12.91 -3.73 3.60
C PHE A 233 -13.55 -2.38 3.32
N SER A 234 -12.72 -1.36 3.12
CA SER A 234 -13.14 -0.08 2.56
C SER A 234 -12.11 0.41 1.54
N THR A 235 -12.54 1.34 0.70
CA THR A 235 -11.68 2.04 -0.26
C THR A 235 -11.61 3.51 0.09
N GLN A 236 -10.54 4.17 -0.36
CA GLN A 236 -10.41 5.62 -0.23
C GLN A 236 -11.57 6.30 -0.96
N SER A 237 -12.19 7.30 -0.32
CA SER A 237 -13.29 8.02 -0.93
C SER A 237 -12.79 8.86 -2.11
N PRO A 238 -13.47 8.83 -3.28
CA PRO A 238 -13.14 9.68 -4.42
C PRO A 238 -13.13 11.18 -4.11
N SER A 239 -13.75 11.61 -3.01
CA SER A 239 -13.79 13.01 -2.58
C SER A 239 -12.45 13.51 -2.04
N THR A 240 -11.53 12.59 -1.77
CA THR A 240 -10.17 12.91 -1.33
C THR A 240 -9.20 13.05 -2.50
N ASP A 241 -9.63 12.75 -3.73
CA ASP A 241 -8.77 12.88 -4.89
C ASP A 241 -8.42 14.35 -5.15
N THR A 242 -7.17 14.60 -5.48
CA THR A 242 -6.67 15.92 -5.87
C THR A 242 -6.76 16.09 -7.39
N LEU A 243 -7.26 17.25 -7.85
CA LEU A 243 -7.25 17.61 -9.26
C LEU A 243 -5.79 17.70 -9.75
N ALA A 244 -5.44 16.99 -10.84
CA ALA A 244 -4.13 17.14 -11.44
C ALA A 244 -4.01 18.49 -12.16
N ALA A 245 -2.84 19.11 -12.10
CA ALA A 245 -2.54 20.36 -12.79
C ALA A 245 -1.37 20.18 -13.76
N ASP A 246 -1.38 20.97 -14.84
CA ASP A 246 -0.26 21.07 -15.78
C ASP A 246 0.84 22.02 -15.24
N MET A 247 1.90 22.19 -16.03
CA MET A 247 3.04 23.06 -15.66
C MET A 247 2.67 24.55 -15.53
N ASP A 248 1.54 24.96 -16.11
CA ASP A 248 0.99 26.31 -16.02
C ASP A 248 -0.07 26.43 -14.89
N ASN A 249 -0.16 25.43 -14.01
CA ASN A 249 -1.15 25.32 -12.94
C ASN A 249 -2.62 25.36 -13.43
N ARG A 250 -2.88 24.82 -14.62
CA ARG A 250 -4.24 24.67 -15.16
C ARG A 250 -4.74 23.24 -14.93
N PRO A 251 -6.06 23.02 -14.80
CA PRO A 251 -6.64 21.68 -14.71
C PRO A 251 -6.14 20.77 -15.83
N PHE A 252 -5.42 19.70 -15.46
CA PHE A 252 -4.87 18.75 -16.42
C PHE A 252 -6.00 17.90 -17.01
N ARG A 253 -5.94 17.70 -18.33
CA ARG A 253 -6.90 16.92 -19.10
C ARG A 253 -6.20 15.79 -19.83
N ASP A 254 -6.88 14.67 -19.95
CA ASP A 254 -6.42 13.55 -20.78
C ASP A 254 -6.63 13.83 -22.28
N GLN A 255 -6.25 12.87 -23.13
CA GLN A 255 -6.42 12.97 -24.59
C GLN A 255 -7.90 13.08 -25.02
N GLY A 256 -8.83 12.63 -24.18
CA GLY A 256 -10.27 12.75 -24.39
C GLY A 256 -10.85 14.09 -23.91
N GLY A 257 -10.03 14.95 -23.30
CA GLY A 257 -10.46 16.23 -22.74
C GLY A 257 -11.07 16.12 -21.34
N SER A 258 -11.04 14.96 -20.70
CA SER A 258 -11.60 14.76 -19.35
C SER A 258 -10.63 15.24 -18.27
N LEU A 259 -11.15 15.80 -17.18
CA LEU A 259 -10.33 16.15 -16.01
C LEU A 259 -9.70 14.91 -15.38
N VAL A 260 -8.42 15.03 -15.02
CA VAL A 260 -7.67 13.96 -14.37
C VAL A 260 -7.54 14.26 -12.88
N PHE A 261 -7.83 13.25 -12.07
CA PHE A 261 -7.69 13.28 -10.62
C PHE A 261 -6.66 12.24 -10.16
N ARG A 262 -6.00 12.51 -9.04
CA ARG A 262 -5.02 11.61 -8.42
C ARG A 262 -5.44 11.34 -6.97
N PRO A 263 -5.41 10.07 -6.51
CA PRO A 263 -5.70 9.72 -5.12
C PRO A 263 -4.61 10.19 -4.15
#